data_AF-A0A2K9MBC0-F1
#
_entry.id   AF-A0A2K9MBC0-F1
#
_cell.length_a   1.000
_cell.length_b   1.000
_cell.length_c   1.000
_cell.angle_alpha   90.00
_cell.angle_beta   90.00
_cell.angle_gamma   90.00
#
_symmetry.space_group_name_H-M   'P 1'
#
loop_
_entity.id
_entity.type
_entity.pdbx_description
1 polymer ?
#
loop_
_entity_poly.entity_id
_entity_poly.type
_entity_poly.pdbx_seq_one_letter_code
_entity_poly.pdbx_strand_id
1 'polypeptide(L)' 'MAKLFSKTKIIRGEEVIPARTVFEATPSEAKQFDALKSARPATADEVKAHAEAQAKADGTTFAG' A
#
# COMPACT_ATOMS: atom_id res chain seq x y z
N MET A 1 -4.72 -6.44 9.20
CA MET A 1 -4.17 -5.24 8.55
C MET A 1 -5.18 -4.75 7.51
N ALA A 2 -5.39 -3.44 7.36
CA ALA A 2 -6.26 -2.88 6.33
C ALA A 2 -5.43 -2.56 5.09
N LYS A 3 -5.83 -3.06 3.92
CA LYS A 3 -5.16 -2.73 2.65
C LYS A 3 -5.71 -1.44 2.09
N LEU A 4 -4.86 -0.43 1.98
CA LEU A 4 -5.22 0.89 1.48
C LEU A 4 -4.50 1.18 0.18
N PHE A 5 -5.19 1.83 -0.73
CA PHE A 5 -4.62 2.36 -1.95
C PHE A 5 -4.27 3.83 -1.75
N SER A 6 -2.98 4.15 -1.80
CA SER A 6 -2.49 5.54 -1.75
C SER A 6 -2.91 6.29 -3.01
N LYS A 7 -3.52 7.46 -2.85
CA LYS A 7 -3.81 8.37 -3.99
C LYS A 7 -2.61 9.27 -4.27
N THR A 8 -1.93 9.67 -3.22
CA THR A 8 -0.76 10.55 -3.22
C THR A 8 0.43 9.85 -2.58
N LYS A 9 1.62 10.41 -2.75
CA LYS A 9 2.81 9.95 -2.03
C LYS A 9 2.59 10.16 -0.54
N ILE A 10 2.70 9.10 0.25
CA ILE A 10 2.57 9.15 1.71
C ILE A 10 3.95 8.99 2.31
N ILE A 11 4.31 9.90 3.22
CA ILE A 11 5.54 9.83 3.99
C ILE A 11 5.15 9.40 5.41
N ARG A 12 5.48 8.17 5.76
CA ARG A 12 5.14 7.53 7.03
C ARG A 12 6.42 7.32 7.84
N GLY A 13 6.82 8.35 8.57
CA GLY A 13 8.13 8.37 9.23
C GLY A 13 9.24 8.27 8.18
N GLU A 14 10.09 7.24 8.28
CA GLU A 14 11.12 6.92 7.27
C GLU A 14 10.60 6.16 6.05
N GLU A 15 9.39 5.60 6.12
CA GLU A 15 8.83 4.84 5.01
C GLU A 15 8.13 5.77 4.00
N VAL A 16 8.53 5.67 2.74
CA VAL A 16 7.91 6.41 1.65
C VAL A 16 7.03 5.46 0.85
N ILE A 17 5.72 5.63 0.99
CA ILE A 17 4.74 4.89 0.21
C ILE A 17 4.50 5.68 -1.09
N PRO A 18 4.86 5.12 -2.27
CA PRO A 18 4.63 5.76 -3.54
C PRO A 18 3.15 6.02 -3.79
N ALA A 19 2.81 7.05 -4.57
CA ALA A 19 1.43 7.26 -4.99
C ALA A 19 0.94 6.07 -5.85
N ARG A 20 -0.36 5.76 -5.76
CA ARG A 20 -1.02 4.69 -6.53
C ARG A 20 -0.53 3.29 -6.20
N THR A 21 -0.02 3.11 -4.99
CA THR A 21 0.42 1.82 -4.44
C THR A 21 -0.54 1.36 -3.35
N VAL A 22 -0.82 0.05 -3.31
CA VAL A 22 -1.50 -0.57 -2.17
C VAL A 22 -0.50 -0.80 -1.06
N PHE A 23 -0.86 -0.49 0.17
CA PHE A 23 -0.03 -0.74 1.34
C PHE A 23 -0.87 -1.25 2.50
N GLU A 24 -0.22 -1.91 3.45
CA GLU A 24 -0.86 -2.36 4.66
C GLU A 24 -0.72 -1.30 5.76
N ALA A 25 -1.86 -0.88 6.28
CA ALA A 25 -1.93 0.07 7.38
C ALA A 25 -2.68 -0.55 8.57
N THR A 26 -2.34 -0.08 9.77
CA THR A 26 -3.14 -0.36 10.95
C THR A 26 -4.52 0.33 10.85
N PRO A 27 -5.55 -0.14 11.56
CA PRO A 27 -6.87 0.49 11.54
C PRO A 27 -6.85 1.97 11.96
N SER A 28 -5.92 2.34 12.85
CA SER A 28 -5.72 3.72 13.31
C SER A 28 -5.14 4.60 12.21
N GLU A 29 -4.11 4.12 11.50
CA GLU A 29 -3.52 4.82 10.35
C GLU A 29 -4.52 4.92 9.19
N ALA A 30 -5.31 3.87 8.95
CA ALA A 30 -6.33 3.89 7.91
C ALA A 30 -7.32 5.04 8.10
N LYS A 31 -7.75 5.29 9.34
CA LYS A 31 -8.61 6.43 9.66
C LYS A 31 -7.90 7.77 9.42
N GLN A 32 -6.61 7.87 9.72
CA GLN A 32 -5.83 9.09 9.47
C GLN A 32 -5.70 9.36 7.98
N PHE A 33 -5.33 8.35 7.19
CA PHE A 33 -5.18 8.50 5.74
C PHE A 33 -6.50 8.77 5.02
N ASP A 34 -7.60 8.20 5.51
CA ASP A 34 -8.94 8.47 5.02
C ASP A 34 -9.38 9.91 5.35
N ALA A 35 -9.17 10.37 6.59
CA ALA A 35 -9.43 11.75 7.00
C ALA A 35 -8.61 12.78 6.18
N LEU A 36 -7.35 12.45 5.89
CA LEU A 36 -6.45 13.24 5.04
C LEU A 36 -6.72 13.06 3.53
N LYS A 37 -7.70 12.24 3.14
CA LYS A 37 -8.01 11.86 1.75
C LYS A 37 -6.79 11.38 0.94
N SER A 38 -5.74 10.95 1.64
CA SER A 38 -4.43 10.58 1.08
C SER A 38 -4.41 9.12 0.63
N ALA A 39 -5.23 8.27 1.27
CA ALA A 39 -5.47 6.90 0.84
C ALA A 39 -6.97 6.58 0.87
N ARG A 40 -7.34 5.47 0.22
CA ARG A 40 -8.69 4.90 0.24
C ARG A 40 -8.62 3.40 0.48
N PRO A 41 -9.73 2.74 0.87
CA PRO A 41 -9.81 1.28 0.83
C PRO A 41 -9.43 0.77 -0.57
N ALA A 42 -8.47 -0.15 -0.64
CA ALA A 42 -8.06 -0.75 -1.91
C ALA A 42 -9.18 -1.66 -2.44
N THR A 43 -9.42 -1.66 -3.75
CA THR A 43 -10.35 -2.61 -4.37
C THR A 43 -9.75 -4.00 -4.46
N ALA A 44 -10.58 -5.02 -4.66
CA ALA A 44 -10.11 -6.41 -4.84
C ALA A 44 -9.10 -6.54 -5.99
N ASP A 45 -9.33 -5.84 -7.11
CA ASP A 45 -8.42 -5.79 -8.24
C ASP A 45 -7.07 -5.13 -7.91
N GLU A 46 -7.07 -4.01 -7.18
CA GLU A 46 -5.84 -3.33 -6.76
C GLU A 46 -5.04 -4.18 -5.78
N VAL A 47 -5.72 -4.85 -4.85
CA VAL A 47 -5.09 -5.78 -3.92
C VAL A 47 -4.44 -6.95 -4.67
N LYS A 48 -5.11 -7.47 -5.71
CA LYS A 48 -4.57 -8.54 -6.54
C LYS A 48 -3.37 -8.08 -7.36
N ALA A 49 -3.49 -6.96 -8.06
CA ALA A 49 -2.40 -6.39 -8.84
C ALA A 49 -1.17 -6.06 -7.98
N HIS A 50 -1.39 -5.57 -6.76
CA HIS A 50 -0.32 -5.33 -5.81
C HIS A 50 0.28 -6.62 -5.25
N ALA A 51 -0.54 -7.64 -4.94
CA ALA A 51 -0.03 -8.95 -4.51
C ALA A 51 0.79 -9.62 -5.62
N GLU A 52 0.39 -9.47 -6.88
CA GLU A 52 1.16 -9.95 -8.04
C GLU A 52 2.46 -9.16 -8.23
N ALA A 53 2.46 -7.85 -7.98
CA ALA A 53 3.66 -7.03 -8.02
C ALA A 53 4.64 -7.36 -6.89
N GLN A 54 4.16 -7.56 -5.66
CA GLN A 54 4.98 -8.00 -4.54
C GLN A 54 5.50 -9.43 -4.76
N ALA A 55 4.67 -10.37 -5.21
CA ALA A 55 5.11 -11.73 -5.51
C ALA A 55 6.24 -11.76 -6.56
N LYS A 56 6.25 -10.82 -7.52
CA LYS A 56 7.35 -10.67 -8.48
C LYS A 56 8.61 -10.05 -7.85
N ALA A 57 8.47 -9.11 -6.92
CA ALA A 57 9.58 -8.52 -6.18
C ALA A 57 10.21 -9.50 -5.17
N ASP A 58 9.39 -10.23 -4.41
CA ASP A 58 9.84 -11.26 -3.48
C ASP A 58 10.41 -12.48 -4.22
N GLY A 59 9.79 -12.89 -5.34
CA GLY A 59 10.27 -13.99 -6.18
C GLY A 59 11.58 -13.72 -6.93
N THR A 60 12.01 -12.47 -7.05
CA THR A 60 13.32 -12.09 -7.62
C THR A 60 14.43 -11.97 -6.57
N THR A 61 14.12 -12.14 -5.28
CA THR A 61 15.11 -11.98 -4.19
C THR A 61 15.73 -13.32 -3.74
N PHE A 62 15.33 -14.47 -4.31
CA PHE A 62 15.83 -15.80 -3.92
C PHE A 62 16.64 -16.54 -5.01
N ALA A 63 17.32 -15.81 -5.89
CA ALA A 63 18.27 -16.38 -6.85
C ALA A 63 19.53 -15.50 -6.94
N GLY A 64 20.35 -15.54 -5.90
CA GLY A 64 21.70 -14.97 -5.85
C GLY A 64 22.61 -15.89 -5.07
#